data_AF-A0A951ND91-F1
#
_entry.id   AF-A0A951ND91-F1
#
_cell.length_a   1.000
_cell.length_b   1.000
_cell.length_c   1.000
_cell.angle_alpha   90.00
_cell.angle_beta   90.00
_cell.angle_gamma   90.00
#
_symmetry.space_group_name_H-M   'P 1'
#
loop_
_entity.id
_entity.type
_entity.pdbx_description
1 polymer ?
#
loop_
_entity_poly.entity_id
_entity_poly.type
_entity_poly.pdbx_seq_one_letter_code
_entity_poly.pdbx_strand_id
1 'polypeptide(L)'
;MSTTTRVYVARVAGLAVFDPNGDQVGRVRDVVVALRIGRDAPRVLGLAVEIQARRRIFVPIGRVTSIDPEAVVLTTGTVSLRRFETRTGEILVLAELLDRNVTLLATGEQVTVLDMAMERARTGDWLVTRVAVRKSGGAGLRSRRRGEVLQVAWDEVSGFSLPEDGQGAANLLAVFEKLRPADLAGVMHDLSGKRRAEIAAALDDERLADVLEEMSEDEQV
;
A
#
# COMPACT_ATOMS: atom_id res chain seq x y z
N MET A 1 11.47 -24.07 15.61
CA MET A 1 11.02 -22.66 15.66
C MET A 1 10.44 -22.35 14.29
N SER A 2 9.12 -22.18 14.14
CA SER A 2 8.55 -21.79 12.84
C SER A 2 8.95 -20.34 12.60
N THR A 3 9.77 -20.09 11.59
CA THR A 3 10.07 -18.74 11.12
C THR A 3 8.77 -18.11 10.67
N THR A 4 8.30 -17.08 11.36
CA THR A 4 7.16 -16.28 10.90
C THR A 4 7.58 -15.57 9.62
N THR A 5 6.98 -15.92 8.49
CA THR A 5 7.27 -15.27 7.21
C THR A 5 6.80 -13.82 7.26
N ARG A 6 7.75 -12.89 7.25
CA ARG A 6 7.50 -11.45 7.12
C ARG A 6 7.40 -11.08 5.65
N VAL A 7 6.35 -10.36 5.30
CA VAL A 7 6.08 -9.91 3.93
C VAL A 7 5.94 -8.40 3.92
N TYR A 8 6.67 -7.73 3.05
CA TYR A 8 6.59 -6.29 2.86
C TYR A 8 5.54 -5.93 1.82
N VAL A 9 4.67 -4.96 2.12
CA VAL A 9 3.51 -4.65 1.27
C VAL A 9 3.93 -4.11 -0.09
N ALA A 10 4.96 -3.26 -0.16
CA ALA A 10 5.48 -2.77 -1.44
C ALA A 10 5.97 -3.90 -2.34
N ARG A 11 6.45 -5.03 -1.78
CA ARG A 11 6.85 -6.22 -2.55
C ARG A 11 5.65 -7.02 -3.05
N VAL A 12 4.54 -7.03 -2.32
CA VAL A 12 3.33 -7.77 -2.73
C VAL A 12 2.64 -7.06 -3.89
N ALA A 13 2.68 -5.72 -3.92
CA ALA A 13 2.15 -4.98 -5.05
C ALA A 13 2.84 -5.37 -6.36
N GLY A 14 2.03 -5.62 -7.38
CA GLY A 14 2.46 -6.09 -8.70
C GLY A 14 2.59 -7.60 -8.83
N LEU A 15 2.62 -8.36 -7.72
CA LEU A 15 2.66 -9.83 -7.80
C LEU A 15 1.42 -10.37 -8.49
N ALA A 16 1.63 -11.37 -9.35
CA ALA A 16 0.55 -12.10 -9.98
C ALA A 16 -0.21 -12.94 -8.94
N VAL A 17 -1.53 -12.98 -9.09
CA VAL A 17 -2.42 -13.80 -8.27
C VAL A 17 -2.86 -14.99 -9.10
N PHE A 18 -2.65 -16.19 -8.59
CA PHE A 18 -3.01 -17.44 -9.25
C PHE A 18 -4.03 -18.21 -8.43
N ASP A 19 -4.87 -18.97 -9.12
CA ASP A 19 -5.71 -19.97 -8.48
C ASP A 19 -4.95 -21.30 -8.23
N PRO A 20 -5.56 -22.28 -7.53
CA PRO A 20 -4.93 -23.58 -7.30
C PRO A 20 -4.66 -24.40 -8.57
N ASN A 21 -5.30 -24.09 -9.70
CA ASN A 21 -5.09 -24.78 -10.97
C ASN A 21 -3.92 -24.18 -11.77
N GLY A 22 -3.37 -23.04 -11.33
CA GLY A 22 -2.30 -22.32 -12.01
C GLY A 22 -2.80 -21.24 -12.97
N ASP A 23 -4.11 -20.96 -13.01
CA ASP A 23 -4.66 -19.90 -13.84
C ASP A 23 -4.43 -18.53 -13.18
N GLN A 24 -3.96 -17.57 -13.97
CA GLN A 24 -3.76 -16.21 -13.47
C GLN A 24 -5.11 -15.51 -13.29
N VAL A 25 -5.43 -15.18 -12.05
CA VAL A 25 -6.62 -14.42 -11.67
C VAL A 25 -6.41 -12.92 -11.91
N GLY A 26 -5.23 -12.39 -11.54
CA GLY A 26 -4.98 -10.95 -11.59
C GLY A 26 -3.59 -10.55 -11.08
N ARG A 27 -3.49 -9.32 -10.57
CA ARG A 27 -2.30 -8.80 -9.88
C ARG A 27 -2.69 -8.01 -8.64
N VAL A 28 -1.90 -8.12 -7.59
CA VAL A 28 -2.13 -7.35 -6.36
C VAL A 28 -1.81 -5.88 -6.62
N ARG A 29 -2.69 -4.99 -6.18
CA ARG A 29 -2.50 -3.54 -6.22
C ARG A 29 -2.21 -2.95 -4.86
N ASP A 30 -2.87 -3.45 -3.84
CA ASP A 30 -2.66 -3.00 -2.47
C ASP A 30 -3.13 -4.04 -1.45
N VAL A 31 -2.80 -3.82 -0.18
CA VAL A 31 -3.28 -4.55 0.98
C VAL A 31 -4.31 -3.70 1.71
N VAL A 32 -5.44 -4.31 2.05
CA VAL A 32 -6.51 -3.67 2.80
C VAL A 32 -6.37 -4.04 4.27
N VAL A 33 -6.31 -3.05 5.15
CA VAL A 33 -6.22 -3.26 6.60
C VAL A 33 -7.35 -2.53 7.33
N ALA A 34 -7.71 -3.03 8.52
CA ALA A 34 -8.56 -2.32 9.46
C ALA A 34 -7.68 -1.60 10.49
N LEU A 35 -7.75 -0.26 10.49
CA LEU A 35 -7.17 0.54 11.57
C LEU A 35 -8.10 0.50 12.78
N ARG A 36 -7.56 0.12 13.93
CA ARG A 36 -8.31 0.15 15.21
C ARG A 36 -7.98 1.42 15.97
N ILE A 37 -8.91 1.84 16.80
CA ILE A 37 -8.66 2.88 17.80
C ILE A 37 -7.64 2.32 18.81
N GLY A 38 -6.50 2.98 18.97
CA GLY A 38 -5.43 2.55 19.85
C GLY A 38 -4.11 2.31 19.12
N ARG A 39 -3.22 1.51 19.73
CA ARG A 39 -1.87 1.20 19.22
C ARG A 39 -1.69 -0.26 18.79
N ASP A 40 -2.78 -1.03 18.74
CA ASP A 40 -2.74 -2.40 18.26
C ASP A 40 -2.37 -2.44 16.77
N ALA A 41 -1.59 -3.46 16.40
CA ALA A 41 -1.25 -3.74 15.02
C ALA A 41 -2.51 -3.90 14.14
N PRO A 42 -2.61 -3.22 12.99
CA PRO A 42 -3.75 -3.31 12.08
C PRO A 42 -3.89 -4.74 11.56
N ARG A 43 -5.14 -5.20 11.49
CA ARG A 43 -5.43 -6.51 10.90
C ARG A 43 -5.53 -6.37 9.39
N VAL A 44 -4.82 -7.22 8.68
CA VAL A 44 -4.96 -7.38 7.23
C VAL A 44 -6.29 -8.09 6.96
N LEU A 45 -7.15 -7.44 6.17
CA LEU A 45 -8.46 -7.97 5.79
C LEU A 45 -8.38 -8.74 4.48
N GLY A 46 -7.53 -8.29 3.56
CA GLY A 46 -7.40 -8.87 2.23
C GLY A 46 -6.53 -8.05 1.30
N LEU A 47 -6.62 -8.38 0.02
CA LEU A 47 -5.87 -7.77 -1.07
C LEU A 47 -6.84 -7.07 -2.01
N ALA A 48 -6.47 -5.87 -2.47
CA ALA A 48 -7.06 -5.27 -3.64
C ALA A 48 -6.36 -5.87 -4.87
N VAL A 49 -7.11 -6.63 -5.68
CA VAL A 49 -6.57 -7.35 -6.84
C VAL A 49 -7.18 -6.78 -8.10
N GLU A 50 -6.33 -6.35 -9.03
CA GLU A 50 -6.77 -5.99 -10.37
C GLU A 50 -6.86 -7.22 -11.25
N ILE A 51 -7.98 -7.33 -11.96
CA ILE A 51 -8.30 -8.38 -12.92
C ILE A 51 -8.43 -7.77 -14.32
N GLN A 52 -9.05 -8.50 -15.25
CA GLN A 52 -9.29 -8.04 -16.61
C GLN A 52 -10.07 -6.70 -16.64
N ALA A 53 -9.86 -5.94 -17.72
CA ALA A 53 -10.50 -4.65 -17.96
C ALA A 53 -10.31 -3.62 -16.82
N ARG A 54 -9.13 -3.63 -16.18
CA ARG A 54 -8.73 -2.68 -15.11
C ARG A 54 -9.66 -2.68 -13.91
N ARG A 55 -10.49 -3.73 -13.75
CA ARG A 55 -11.41 -3.85 -12.63
C ARG A 55 -10.64 -4.34 -11.43
N ARG A 56 -10.85 -3.70 -10.28
CA ARG A 56 -10.35 -4.21 -9.00
C ARG A 56 -11.43 -4.90 -8.22
N ILE A 57 -11.02 -5.92 -7.51
CA ILE A 57 -11.86 -6.74 -6.64
C ILE A 57 -11.18 -6.91 -5.29
N PHE A 58 -11.99 -7.16 -4.27
CA PHE A 58 -11.48 -7.55 -2.95
C PHE A 58 -11.27 -9.06 -2.89
N VAL A 59 -10.06 -9.48 -2.52
CA VAL A 59 -9.77 -10.87 -2.17
C VAL A 59 -9.52 -10.97 -0.66
N PRO A 60 -10.40 -11.63 0.12
CA PRO A 60 -10.22 -11.79 1.55
C PRO A 60 -8.91 -12.52 1.88
N ILE A 61 -8.20 -12.10 2.94
CA ILE A 61 -6.92 -12.70 3.32
C ILE A 61 -7.04 -14.20 3.64
N GLY A 62 -8.20 -14.63 4.12
CA GLY A 62 -8.50 -16.04 4.37
C GLY A 62 -8.58 -16.91 3.11
N ARG A 63 -8.64 -16.30 1.91
CA ARG A 63 -8.54 -17.01 0.62
C ARG A 63 -7.11 -17.04 0.07
N VAL A 64 -6.14 -16.45 0.77
CA VAL A 64 -4.74 -16.46 0.36
C VAL A 64 -4.04 -17.62 1.06
N THR A 65 -3.56 -18.57 0.28
CA THR A 65 -2.86 -19.76 0.78
C THR A 65 -1.39 -19.46 1.03
N SER A 66 -0.73 -18.80 0.08
CA SER A 66 0.66 -18.36 0.21
C SER A 66 0.87 -16.98 -0.41
N ILE A 67 1.87 -16.29 0.12
CA ILE A 67 2.42 -15.06 -0.45
C ILE A 67 3.92 -15.30 -0.54
N ASP A 68 4.35 -15.67 -1.74
CA ASP A 68 5.73 -15.97 -2.06
C ASP A 68 6.36 -14.79 -2.82
N PRO A 69 7.70 -14.71 -2.94
CA PRO A 69 8.35 -13.59 -3.61
C PRO A 69 7.93 -13.34 -5.07
N GLU A 70 7.35 -14.36 -5.72
CA GLU A 70 6.99 -14.33 -7.14
C GLU A 70 5.47 -14.21 -7.39
N ALA A 71 4.65 -14.70 -6.45
CA ALA A 71 3.21 -14.85 -6.65
C ALA A 71 2.42 -14.94 -5.35
N VAL A 72 1.13 -14.64 -5.47
CA VAL A 72 0.11 -14.94 -4.46
C VAL A 72 -0.75 -16.09 -4.96
N VAL A 73 -0.91 -17.13 -4.15
CA VAL A 73 -1.75 -18.29 -4.50
C VAL A 73 -3.02 -18.28 -3.68
N LEU A 74 -4.16 -18.39 -4.35
CA LEU A 74 -5.47 -18.46 -3.72
C LEU A 74 -5.82 -19.89 -3.28
N THR A 75 -6.76 -20.02 -2.36
CA THR A 75 -7.29 -21.31 -1.93
C THR A 75 -8.29 -21.91 -2.93
N THR A 76 -8.96 -21.06 -3.71
CA THR A 76 -9.98 -21.46 -4.70
C THR A 76 -9.88 -20.57 -5.94
N GLY A 77 -10.27 -21.08 -7.11
CA GLY A 77 -10.35 -20.27 -8.35
C GLY A 77 -11.55 -19.35 -8.47
N THR A 78 -12.51 -19.42 -7.55
CA THR A 78 -13.67 -18.52 -7.56
C THR A 78 -13.37 -17.24 -6.78
N VAL A 79 -13.53 -16.09 -7.45
CA VAL A 79 -13.42 -14.76 -6.84
C VAL A 79 -14.70 -13.96 -7.08
N SER A 80 -15.00 -13.03 -6.17
CA SER A 80 -16.08 -12.08 -6.38
C SER A 80 -15.63 -11.05 -7.42
N LEU A 81 -16.47 -10.80 -8.43
CA LEU A 81 -16.22 -9.77 -9.45
C LEU A 81 -16.77 -8.38 -9.05
N ARG A 82 -17.27 -8.24 -7.82
CA ARG A 82 -17.74 -6.94 -7.31
C ARG A 82 -16.57 -5.96 -7.33
N ARG A 83 -16.82 -4.76 -7.88
CA ARG A 83 -15.85 -3.67 -7.86
C ARG A 83 -15.41 -3.42 -6.41
N PHE A 84 -14.10 -3.31 -6.24
CA PHE A 84 -13.48 -2.94 -4.98
C PHE A 84 -13.86 -1.50 -4.62
N GLU A 85 -14.26 -1.31 -3.38
CA GLU A 85 -14.53 0.00 -2.78
C GLU A 85 -14.06 -0.08 -1.33
N THR A 86 -13.29 0.92 -0.89
CA THR A 86 -12.83 1.01 0.49
C THR A 86 -14.01 1.32 1.40
N ARG A 87 -14.23 0.50 2.43
CA ARG A 87 -15.32 0.72 3.40
C ARG A 87 -14.88 1.63 4.55
N THR A 88 -15.84 2.16 5.28
CA THR A 88 -15.55 2.92 6.52
C THR A 88 -14.74 2.06 7.50
N GLY A 89 -13.59 2.57 7.93
CA GLY A 89 -12.66 1.89 8.84
C GLY A 89 -11.66 0.95 8.15
N GLU A 90 -11.76 0.79 6.83
CA GLU A 90 -10.73 0.14 6.01
C GLU A 90 -9.79 1.20 5.45
N ILE A 91 -8.53 0.82 5.26
CA ILE A 91 -7.53 1.65 4.62
C ILE A 91 -6.65 0.80 3.71
N LEU A 92 -6.21 1.42 2.62
CA LEU A 92 -5.26 0.87 1.67
C LEU A 92 -3.83 1.23 2.13
N VAL A 93 -2.98 0.23 2.33
CA VAL A 93 -1.67 0.42 2.96
C VAL A 93 -0.75 1.28 2.10
N LEU A 94 -0.61 0.97 0.81
CA LEU A 94 0.27 1.75 -0.06
C LEU A 94 -0.33 3.11 -0.36
N ALA A 95 -1.61 3.14 -0.72
CA ALA A 95 -2.30 4.36 -1.08
C ALA A 95 -2.24 5.41 0.05
N GLU A 96 -2.51 5.03 1.29
CA GLU A 96 -2.80 6.01 2.36
C GLU A 96 -1.71 6.09 3.44
N LEU A 97 -0.93 5.03 3.65
CA LEU A 97 0.04 4.98 4.75
C LEU A 97 1.49 5.15 4.30
N LEU A 98 1.80 4.94 3.03
CA LEU A 98 3.13 5.13 2.47
C LEU A 98 3.42 6.62 2.22
N ASP A 99 4.66 7.07 2.40
CA ASP A 99 5.08 8.49 2.38
C ASP A 99 4.48 9.36 3.50
N ARG A 100 3.70 8.76 4.39
CA ARG A 100 3.10 9.44 5.54
C ARG A 100 4.15 9.85 6.56
N ASN A 101 4.03 11.05 7.13
CA ASN A 101 4.87 11.42 8.27
C ASN A 101 4.23 10.94 9.58
N VAL A 102 5.04 10.22 10.35
CA VAL A 102 4.68 9.65 11.65
C VAL A 102 5.69 10.06 12.68
N THR A 103 5.28 10.07 13.94
CA THR A 103 6.15 10.42 15.06
C THR A 103 6.72 9.16 15.68
N LEU A 104 8.05 9.07 15.74
CA LEU A 104 8.74 8.01 16.47
C LEU A 104 8.61 8.28 17.97
N LEU A 105 7.99 7.37 18.72
CA LEU A 105 7.64 7.64 20.12
C LEU A 105 8.85 7.70 21.06
N ALA A 106 9.92 6.97 20.74
CA ALA A 106 11.13 6.96 21.56
C ALA A 106 11.86 8.31 21.57
N THR A 107 11.77 9.10 20.50
CA THR A 107 12.53 10.34 20.32
C THR A 107 11.67 11.58 20.08
N GLY A 108 10.40 11.41 19.71
CA GLY A 108 9.52 12.49 19.25
C GLY A 108 9.85 13.01 17.84
N GLU A 109 10.78 12.37 17.13
CA GLU A 109 11.18 12.80 15.78
C GLU A 109 10.10 12.46 14.74
N GLN A 110 9.91 13.36 13.77
CA GLN A 110 9.10 13.08 12.59
C GLN A 110 9.90 12.27 11.57
N VAL A 111 9.33 11.15 11.17
CA VAL A 111 9.90 10.19 10.22
C VAL A 111 8.88 9.87 9.13
N THR A 112 9.35 9.56 7.93
CA THR A 112 8.48 9.25 6.78
C THR A 112 8.36 7.74 6.60
N VAL A 113 7.15 7.24 6.42
CA VAL A 113 6.89 5.80 6.16
C VAL A 113 7.34 5.43 4.76
N LEU A 114 8.15 4.39 4.67
CA LEU A 114 8.66 3.85 3.41
C LEU A 114 7.97 2.56 2.97
N ASP A 115 7.59 1.73 3.93
CA ASP A 115 6.93 0.44 3.69
C ASP A 115 6.38 -0.10 5.01
N MET A 116 5.51 -1.09 4.91
CA MET A 116 4.96 -1.82 6.04
C MET A 116 5.16 -3.31 5.85
N ALA A 117 5.45 -4.01 6.95
CA ALA A 117 5.58 -5.45 6.94
C ALA A 117 4.43 -6.10 7.69
N MET A 118 3.82 -7.09 7.03
CA MET A 118 2.79 -7.93 7.59
C MET A 118 3.33 -9.34 7.90
N GLU A 119 2.80 -9.91 8.97
CA GLU A 119 3.16 -11.23 9.48
C GLU A 119 1.91 -11.99 9.86
N ARG A 120 1.94 -13.31 9.65
CA ARG A 120 0.88 -14.20 10.11
C ARG A 120 1.11 -14.57 11.58
N ALA A 121 0.21 -14.12 12.45
CA ALA A 121 0.18 -14.46 13.86
C ALA A 121 -0.15 -15.96 14.06
N ARG A 122 0.13 -16.47 15.26
CA ARG A 122 -0.19 -17.87 15.64
C ARG A 122 -1.70 -18.17 15.60
N THR A 123 -2.54 -17.15 15.76
CA THR A 123 -4.01 -17.26 15.62
C THR A 123 -4.44 -17.48 14.17
N GLY A 124 -3.53 -17.33 13.20
CA GLY A 124 -3.80 -17.39 11.77
C GLY A 124 -4.10 -16.03 11.14
N ASP A 125 -4.29 -14.98 11.96
CA ASP A 125 -4.50 -13.62 11.50
C ASP A 125 -3.24 -13.02 10.88
N TRP A 126 -3.42 -12.19 9.86
CA TRP A 126 -2.35 -11.36 9.34
C TRP A 126 -2.41 -9.97 9.99
N LEU A 127 -1.28 -9.51 10.49
CA LEU A 127 -1.15 -8.22 11.18
C LEU A 127 -0.01 -7.42 10.54
N VAL A 128 -0.17 -6.11 10.43
CA VAL A 128 0.95 -5.20 10.11
C VAL A 128 1.76 -4.96 11.38
N THR A 129 2.91 -5.63 11.49
CA THR A 129 3.69 -5.66 12.74
C THR A 129 4.88 -4.72 12.72
N ARG A 130 5.37 -4.34 11.54
CA ARG A 130 6.55 -3.47 11.39
C ARG A 130 6.30 -2.35 10.40
N VAL A 131 6.99 -1.25 10.62
CA VAL A 131 7.01 -0.08 9.74
C VAL A 131 8.46 0.22 9.40
N ALA A 132 8.77 0.30 8.11
CA ALA A 132 10.04 0.85 7.64
C ALA A 132 9.88 2.36 7.53
N VAL A 133 10.73 3.11 8.22
CA VAL A 133 10.67 4.58 8.28
C VAL A 133 12.01 5.18 7.91
N ARG A 134 11.99 6.41 7.41
CA ARG A 134 13.17 7.21 7.13
C ARG A 134 13.18 8.43 8.02
N LYS A 135 14.27 8.65 8.75
CA LYS A 135 14.48 9.93 9.43
C LYS A 135 14.61 11.04 8.39
N SER A 136 13.97 12.17 8.65
CA SER A 136 14.21 13.37 7.86
C SER A 136 15.70 13.73 7.94
N GLY A 137 16.36 13.87 6.78
CA GLY A 137 17.75 14.33 6.76
C GLY A 137 17.80 15.76 7.29
N GLY A 138 18.50 15.99 8.41
CA GLY A 138 18.47 17.28 9.11
C GLY A 138 18.74 18.50 8.21
N ALA A 139 18.21 19.66 8.62
CA ALA A 139 18.34 20.91 7.88
C ALA A 139 19.82 21.31 7.65
N GLY A 140 20.14 21.76 6.43
CA GLY A 140 21.45 22.30 6.05
C GLY A 140 22.22 21.46 5.03
N LEU A 141 23.50 21.78 4.81
CA LEU A 141 24.40 21.19 3.80
C LEU A 141 24.58 19.65 3.92
N ARG A 142 24.05 19.04 5.00
CA ARG A 142 23.99 17.59 5.28
C ARG A 142 22.72 16.90 4.75
N SER A 143 21.75 17.66 4.22
CA SER A 143 20.50 17.18 3.61
C SER A 143 20.72 16.25 2.40
N ARG A 144 21.90 16.27 1.77
CA ARG A 144 22.28 15.35 0.67
C ARG A 144 22.51 13.90 1.11
N ARG A 145 22.61 13.60 2.42
CA ARG A 145 22.65 12.20 2.87
C ARG A 145 21.22 11.70 2.98
N ARG A 146 20.85 10.68 2.17
CA ARG A 146 19.62 9.91 2.38
C ARG A 146 19.53 9.57 3.87
N GLY A 147 18.46 10.01 4.52
CA GLY A 147 18.26 9.80 5.95
C GLY A 147 18.32 8.32 6.32
N GLU A 148 18.70 8.04 7.57
CA GLU A 148 18.76 6.69 8.12
C GLU A 148 17.41 5.99 7.97
N VAL A 149 17.44 4.75 7.45
CA VAL A 149 16.27 3.88 7.36
C VAL A 149 16.24 2.97 8.58
N LEU A 150 15.13 2.98 9.28
CA LEU A 150 14.90 2.17 10.47
C LEU A 150 13.70 1.26 10.25
N GLN A 151 13.76 0.07 10.84
CA GLN A 151 12.59 -0.78 10.98
C GLN A 151 12.14 -0.79 12.43
N VAL A 152 10.93 -0.33 12.66
CA VAL A 152 10.32 -0.20 13.99
C VAL A 152 9.07 -1.07 14.08
N ALA A 153 8.66 -1.44 15.29
CA ALA A 153 7.37 -2.05 15.54
C ALA A 153 6.23 -1.06 15.28
N TRP A 154 5.06 -1.57 14.91
CA TRP A 154 3.89 -0.73 14.65
C TRP A 154 3.56 0.19 15.81
N ASP A 155 3.65 -0.31 17.04
CA ASP A 155 3.33 0.45 18.23
C ASP A 155 4.39 1.49 18.57
N GLU A 156 5.61 1.43 18.04
CA GLU A 156 6.68 2.42 18.30
C GLU A 156 6.50 3.75 17.56
N VAL A 157 5.49 3.83 16.68
CA VAL A 157 5.16 5.03 15.90
C VAL A 157 3.70 5.44 16.11
N SER A 158 3.41 6.72 15.93
CA SER A 158 2.07 7.28 16.04
C SER A 158 1.78 8.31 14.95
N GLY A 159 0.52 8.71 14.79
CA GLY A 159 0.11 9.70 13.78
C GLY A 159 -0.55 9.10 12.53
N PHE A 160 -0.79 7.79 12.49
CA PHE A 160 -1.52 7.14 11.39
C PHE A 160 -2.98 7.56 11.24
N SER A 161 -3.61 8.08 12.29
CA SER A 161 -5.02 8.48 12.32
C SER A 161 -5.24 9.99 12.24
N LEU A 162 -4.18 10.81 12.21
CA LEU A 162 -4.29 12.27 12.19
C LEU A 162 -4.45 12.78 10.75
N PRO A 163 -5.24 13.82 10.46
CA PRO A 163 -5.16 14.48 9.17
C PRO A 163 -3.71 14.98 8.95
N GLU A 164 -3.06 14.54 7.87
CA GLU A 164 -1.73 15.02 7.47
C GLU A 164 -1.88 15.92 6.25
N ASP A 165 -1.28 17.11 6.25
CA ASP A 165 -1.23 17.99 5.08
C ASP A 165 0.10 17.86 4.35
N GLY A 166 0.03 17.60 3.04
CA GLY A 166 1.20 17.51 2.16
C GLY A 166 1.97 16.20 2.29
N GLN A 167 1.26 15.07 2.26
CA GLN A 167 1.90 13.75 2.24
C GLN A 167 2.62 13.57 0.90
N GLY A 168 3.89 13.17 0.94
CA GLY A 168 4.67 12.93 -0.28
C GLY A 168 4.08 11.78 -1.12
N ALA A 169 4.51 11.64 -2.37
CA ALA A 169 4.09 10.52 -3.23
C ALA A 169 5.28 9.77 -3.85
N ALA A 170 6.51 10.10 -3.47
CA ALA A 170 7.70 9.60 -4.13
C ALA A 170 7.89 8.09 -3.98
N ASN A 171 7.71 7.53 -2.77
CA ASN A 171 7.83 6.08 -2.61
C ASN A 171 6.62 5.38 -3.25
N LEU A 172 5.43 6.00 -3.24
CA LEU A 172 4.23 5.41 -3.84
C LEU A 172 4.36 5.32 -5.36
N LEU A 173 4.84 6.40 -5.98
CA LEU A 173 5.18 6.44 -7.40
C LEU A 173 6.27 5.44 -7.75
N ALA A 174 7.28 5.24 -6.89
CA ALA A 174 8.31 4.23 -7.12
C ALA A 174 7.74 2.80 -7.13
N VAL A 175 6.77 2.48 -6.27
CA VAL A 175 6.07 1.18 -6.29
C VAL A 175 5.30 0.98 -7.59
N PHE A 176 4.74 2.07 -8.13
CA PHE A 176 3.95 2.06 -9.37
C PHE A 176 4.71 2.50 -10.62
N GLU A 177 6.02 2.69 -10.55
CA GLU A 177 6.81 3.30 -11.62
C GLU A 177 6.72 2.50 -12.91
N LYS A 178 6.66 1.17 -12.79
CA LYS A 178 6.57 0.22 -13.91
C LYS A 178 5.16 0.05 -14.46
N LEU A 179 4.17 0.74 -13.89
CA LEU A 179 2.80 0.69 -14.38
C LEU A 179 2.66 1.51 -15.65
N ARG A 180 1.85 1.00 -16.57
CA ARG A 180 1.40 1.77 -17.73
C ARG A 180 0.50 2.91 -17.25
N PRO A 181 0.40 4.04 -17.98
CA PRO A 181 -0.45 5.17 -17.60
C PRO A 181 -1.88 4.75 -17.27
N ALA A 182 -2.47 3.93 -18.14
CA ALA A 182 -3.72 3.20 -17.95
C ALA A 182 -3.91 2.51 -16.58
N ASP A 183 -2.88 1.82 -16.10
CA ASP A 183 -2.94 1.05 -14.85
C ASP A 183 -2.80 2.00 -13.64
N LEU A 184 -2.02 3.08 -13.78
CA LEU A 184 -1.88 4.15 -12.77
C LEU A 184 -3.16 5.00 -12.65
N ALA A 185 -3.83 5.32 -13.75
CA ALA A 185 -5.15 5.95 -13.77
C ALA A 185 -6.17 5.14 -12.94
N GLY A 186 -6.17 3.82 -13.13
CA GLY A 186 -6.97 2.91 -12.30
C GLY A 186 -6.59 2.93 -10.81
N VAL A 187 -5.31 3.19 -10.47
CA VAL A 187 -4.91 3.44 -9.06
C VAL A 187 -5.56 4.70 -8.55
N MET A 188 -5.36 5.80 -9.28
CA MET A 188 -5.82 7.12 -8.91
C MET A 188 -7.35 7.22 -8.72
N HIS A 189 -8.12 6.44 -9.49
CA HIS A 189 -9.58 6.34 -9.35
C HIS A 189 -10.00 5.95 -7.92
N ASP A 190 -9.35 4.96 -7.32
CA ASP A 190 -9.75 4.43 -6.00
C ASP A 190 -9.16 5.22 -4.81
N LEU A 191 -8.29 6.19 -5.10
CA LEU A 191 -7.68 7.03 -4.08
C LEU A 191 -8.65 8.09 -3.56
N SER A 192 -8.43 8.51 -2.32
CA SER A 192 -9.05 9.73 -1.81
C SER A 192 -8.67 10.92 -2.69
N GLY A 193 -9.57 11.91 -2.83
CA GLY A 193 -9.31 13.08 -3.70
C GLY A 193 -8.03 13.83 -3.31
N LYS A 194 -7.73 13.91 -2.01
CA LYS A 194 -6.47 14.47 -1.51
C LYS A 194 -5.27 13.68 -2.04
N ARG A 195 -5.28 12.36 -1.89
CA ARG A 195 -4.17 11.50 -2.30
C ARG A 195 -3.97 11.51 -3.80
N ARG A 196 -5.07 11.56 -4.57
CA ARG A 196 -5.04 11.74 -6.03
C ARG A 196 -4.32 13.04 -6.41
N ALA A 197 -4.63 14.16 -5.75
CA ALA A 197 -3.99 15.45 -6.01
C ALA A 197 -2.49 15.46 -5.64
N GLU A 198 -2.11 14.83 -4.52
CA GLU A 198 -0.71 14.71 -4.11
C GLU A 198 0.12 13.89 -5.10
N ILE A 199 -0.44 12.82 -5.66
CA ILE A 199 0.21 12.03 -6.70
C ILE A 199 0.31 12.82 -8.01
N ALA A 200 -0.78 13.48 -8.43
CA ALA A 200 -0.79 14.29 -9.64
C ALA A 200 0.28 15.39 -9.60
N ALA A 201 0.43 16.07 -8.46
CA ALA A 201 1.45 17.10 -8.25
C ALA A 201 2.90 16.58 -8.22
N ALA A 202 3.10 15.27 -8.06
CA ALA A 202 4.40 14.64 -8.01
C ALA A 202 4.82 13.97 -9.34
N LEU A 203 3.89 13.85 -10.30
CA LEU A 203 4.16 13.36 -11.65
C LEU A 203 4.77 14.49 -12.50
N ASP A 204 5.61 14.12 -13.48
CA ASP A 204 6.00 15.04 -14.54
C ASP A 204 4.83 15.28 -15.52
N ASP A 205 4.88 16.41 -16.23
CA ASP A 205 3.77 16.87 -17.09
C ASP A 205 3.39 15.86 -18.18
N GLU A 206 4.38 15.16 -18.77
CA GLU A 206 4.14 14.17 -19.83
C GLU A 206 3.41 12.95 -19.28
N ARG A 207 3.92 12.38 -18.18
CA ARG A 207 3.32 11.22 -17.55
C ARG A 207 1.96 11.52 -16.94
N LEU A 208 1.77 12.74 -16.41
CA LEU A 208 0.49 13.19 -15.91
C LEU A 208 -0.53 13.28 -17.05
N ALA A 209 -0.16 13.86 -18.19
CA ALA A 209 -1.03 13.94 -19.36
C ALA A 209 -1.47 12.55 -19.84
N ASP A 210 -0.53 11.60 -19.99
CA ASP A 210 -0.84 10.22 -20.38
C ASP A 210 -1.82 9.53 -19.40
N VAL A 211 -1.70 9.82 -18.11
CA VAL A 211 -2.59 9.26 -17.09
C VAL A 211 -3.98 9.89 -17.16
N LEU A 212 -4.06 11.21 -17.35
CA LEU A 212 -5.33 11.95 -17.44
C LEU A 212 -6.12 11.57 -18.70
N GLU A 213 -5.44 11.27 -19.82
CA GLU A 213 -6.09 10.77 -21.05
C GLU A 213 -6.79 9.42 -20.84
N GLU A 214 -6.30 8.62 -19.89
CA GLU A 214 -6.85 7.29 -19.57
C GLU A 214 -7.96 7.33 -18.50
N MET A 215 -8.17 8.49 -17.86
CA MET A 215 -9.23 8.71 -16.86
C MET A 215 -10.53 9.17 -17.54
N SER A 216 -11.68 8.86 -16.94
CA SER A 216 -12.96 9.36 -17.46
C SER A 216 -13.08 10.87 -17.31
N GLU A 217 -13.88 11.54 -18.17
CA GLU A 217 -14.00 13.01 -18.18
C GLU A 217 -14.44 13.60 -16.83
N ASP A 218 -15.24 12.87 -16.03
CA ASP A 218 -15.67 13.27 -14.69
C ASP A 218 -14.52 13.27 -13.64
N GLU A 219 -13.36 12.71 -14.00
CA GLU A 219 -12.20 12.53 -13.12
C GLU A 219 -10.98 13.38 -13.49
N GLN A 220 -11.04 14.07 -14.64
CA GLN A 220 -10.04 15.04 -15.05
C GLN A 220 -10.25 16.30 -14.20
N VAL A 221 -9.33 16.56 -13.27
CA VAL A 221 -9.41 17.66 -12.29
C VAL A 221 -8.89 18.97 -12.87
#